data_AF-A0AAN4T841-F1
#
_entry.id   AF-A0AAN4T841-F1
#
_cell.length_a   1.000
_cell.length_b   1.000
_cell.length_c   1.000
_cell.angle_alpha   90.00
_cell.angle_beta   90.00
_cell.angle_gamma   90.00
#
_symmetry.space_group_name_H-M   'P 1'
#
loop_
_entity.id
_entity.type
_entity.pdbx_description
1 polymer ?
#
loop_
_entity_poly.entity_id
_entity_poly.type
_entity_poly.pdbx_seq_one_letter_code
_entity_poly.pdbx_strand_id
1 'polypeptide(L)'
;MPKEKTSTRTKTKRVERKKKDPNAPKRGLSAYMFFANENRDKVREENPGISFGQVGKMLGERWKALSDSDRRPYEEKAAADKKRYEDEKASYNAAQEEDEEESS
;
A
#
# COMPACT_ATOMS: atom_id res chain seq x y z
N MET A 1 31.35 13.80 -13.80
CA MET A 1 30.15 13.03 -13.43
C MET A 1 29.85 13.24 -11.96
N PRO A 2 28.75 13.91 -11.61
CA PRO A 2 28.05 13.58 -10.36
C PRO A 2 26.59 13.23 -10.67
N LYS A 3 26.15 12.05 -10.19
CA LYS A 3 24.74 11.61 -10.26
C LYS A 3 23.98 12.28 -9.13
N GLU A 4 23.32 13.40 -9.42
CA GLU A 4 22.33 14.01 -8.53
C GLU A 4 21.14 13.07 -8.38
N LYS A 5 20.94 12.58 -7.15
CA LYS A 5 19.76 11.80 -6.77
C LYS A 5 18.58 12.76 -6.66
N THR A 6 17.75 12.76 -7.69
CA THR A 6 16.46 13.47 -7.76
C THR A 6 15.55 13.02 -6.62
N SER A 7 15.32 13.88 -5.63
CA SER A 7 14.26 13.71 -4.63
C SER A 7 13.11 14.63 -5.00
N THR A 8 12.38 14.30 -6.05
CA THR A 8 11.11 14.94 -6.41
C THR A 8 10.05 14.58 -5.36
N ARG A 9 9.92 15.44 -4.34
CA ARG A 9 8.76 15.48 -3.45
C ARG A 9 7.57 16.03 -4.23
N THR A 10 6.93 15.19 -5.04
CA THR A 10 5.65 15.53 -5.68
C THR A 10 4.57 15.64 -4.61
N LYS A 11 4.18 16.88 -4.33
CA LYS A 11 3.02 17.25 -3.52
C LYS A 11 1.76 16.81 -4.27
N THR A 12 1.39 15.54 -4.16
CA THR A 12 0.14 15.04 -4.76
C THR A 12 -1.02 15.75 -4.06
N LYS A 13 -1.77 16.55 -4.82
CA LYS A 13 -3.12 17.03 -4.46
C LYS A 13 -3.83 15.89 -3.75
N ARG A 14 -4.35 16.13 -2.54
CA ARG A 14 -5.33 15.26 -1.90
C ARG A 14 -6.51 15.17 -2.87
N VAL A 15 -6.52 14.14 -3.71
CA VAL A 15 -7.72 13.72 -4.42
C VAL A 15 -8.71 13.42 -3.31
N GLU A 16 -9.72 14.26 -3.20
CA GLU A 16 -10.88 14.06 -2.36
C GLU A 16 -11.35 12.62 -2.61
N ARG A 17 -11.09 11.74 -1.63
CA ARG A 17 -11.43 10.33 -1.78
C ARG A 17 -12.96 10.29 -1.82
N LYS A 18 -13.53 10.21 -3.02
CA LYS A 18 -14.91 9.76 -3.24
C LYS A 18 -15.15 8.59 -2.28
N LYS A 19 -16.27 8.62 -1.56
CA LYS A 19 -16.65 7.57 -0.60
C LYS A 19 -16.41 6.24 -1.31
N LYS A 20 -15.49 5.44 -0.78
CA LYS A 20 -15.13 4.16 -1.38
C LYS A 20 -16.39 3.32 -1.38
N ASP A 21 -16.88 2.95 -2.56
CA ASP A 21 -18.02 2.07 -2.69
C ASP A 21 -17.76 0.83 -1.82
N PRO A 22 -18.70 0.45 -0.94
CA PRO A 22 -18.50 -0.67 -0.02
C PRO A 22 -18.32 -2.01 -0.76
N ASN A 23 -18.70 -2.08 -2.05
CA ASN A 23 -18.54 -3.23 -2.93
C ASN A 23 -17.18 -3.26 -3.65
N ALA A 24 -16.37 -2.20 -3.58
CA ALA A 24 -15.07 -2.19 -4.25
C ALA A 24 -14.11 -3.17 -3.56
N PRO A 25 -13.40 -4.03 -4.33
CA PRO A 25 -12.48 -5.01 -3.76
C PRO A 25 -11.40 -4.28 -2.96
N LYS A 26 -11.14 -4.79 -1.77
CA LYS A 26 -10.19 -4.16 -0.86
C LYS A 26 -8.80 -4.33 -1.46
N ARG A 27 -8.16 -3.19 -1.77
CA ARG A 27 -6.82 -3.14 -2.37
C ARG A 27 -5.84 -4.11 -1.73
N GLY A 28 -5.18 -4.89 -2.58
CA GLY A 28 -4.12 -5.81 -2.18
C GLY A 28 -3.03 -5.08 -1.41
N LEU A 29 -2.50 -5.74 -0.38
CA LEU A 29 -1.43 -5.22 0.45
C LEU A 29 -0.09 -5.39 -0.27
N SER A 30 0.70 -4.31 -0.32
CA SER A 30 2.07 -4.38 -0.84
C SER A 30 3.03 -5.00 0.18
N ALA A 31 4.24 -5.36 -0.25
CA ALA A 31 5.27 -5.95 0.61
C ALA A 31 5.57 -5.06 1.82
N TYR A 32 5.68 -3.75 1.56
CA TYR A 32 5.79 -2.74 2.59
C TYR A 32 4.57 -2.73 3.54
N MET A 33 3.35 -2.94 3.05
CA MET A 33 2.18 -3.00 3.93
C MET A 33 2.16 -4.24 4.82
N PHE A 34 2.59 -5.40 4.33
CA PHE A 34 2.75 -6.57 5.20
C PHE A 34 3.77 -6.32 6.30
N PHE A 35 4.97 -5.86 5.92
CA PHE A 35 6.00 -5.48 6.87
C PHE A 35 5.51 -4.40 7.85
N ALA A 36 4.87 -3.35 7.33
CA ALA A 36 4.39 -2.24 8.14
C ALA A 36 3.25 -2.65 9.07
N ASN A 37 2.36 -3.57 8.71
CA ASN A 37 1.34 -4.05 9.65
C ASN A 37 2.01 -4.81 10.82
N GLU A 38 2.87 -5.79 10.52
CA GLU A 38 3.53 -6.59 11.56
C GLU A 38 4.45 -5.76 12.46
N ASN A 39 5.15 -4.77 11.88
CA ASN A 39 6.07 -3.93 12.64
C ASN A 39 5.38 -2.70 13.24
N ARG A 40 4.24 -2.25 12.73
CA ARG A 40 3.49 -1.12 13.31
C ARG A 40 3.05 -1.44 14.73
N ASP A 41 2.52 -2.64 14.94
CA ASP A 41 2.08 -3.03 16.28
C ASP A 41 3.28 -3.13 17.22
N LYS A 42 4.37 -3.78 16.80
CA LYS A 42 5.64 -3.79 17.55
C LYS A 42 6.15 -2.39 17.88
N VAL A 43 6.24 -1.50 16.90
CA VAL A 43 6.74 -0.13 17.09
C VAL A 43 5.82 0.66 18.03
N ARG A 44 4.51 0.42 17.99
CA ARG A 44 3.53 1.06 18.88
C ARG A 44 3.58 0.51 20.30
N GLU A 45 3.88 -0.78 20.46
CA GLU A 45 4.11 -1.41 21.76
C GLU A 45 5.44 -0.96 22.38
N GLU A 46 6.52 -0.89 21.58
CA GLU A 46 7.82 -0.38 22.02
C GLU A 46 7.78 1.12 22.34
N ASN A 47 6.90 1.87 21.66
CA ASN A 47 6.78 3.32 21.81
C ASN A 47 5.32 3.69 22.08
N PRO A 48 4.80 3.46 23.29
CA PRO A 48 3.45 3.88 23.64
C PRO A 48 3.35 5.41 23.55
N GLY A 49 2.43 5.91 22.73
CA GLY A 49 2.14 7.35 22.60
C GLY A 49 2.76 8.06 21.38
N ILE A 50 3.51 7.37 20.52
CA ILE A 50 3.96 7.98 19.26
C ILE A 50 2.82 8.03 18.22
N SER A 51 2.80 9.09 17.42
CA SER A 51 1.76 9.27 16.39
C SER A 51 1.92 8.29 15.24
N PHE A 52 0.82 7.94 14.57
CA PHE A 52 0.85 7.08 13.38
C PHE A 52 1.81 7.61 12.29
N GLY A 53 1.96 8.92 12.17
CA GLY A 53 2.92 9.53 11.25
C GLY A 53 4.37 9.23 11.60
N GLN A 54 4.72 9.22 12.88
CA GLN A 54 6.05 8.85 13.38
C GLN A 54 6.33 7.37 13.15
N VAL A 55 5.35 6.51 13.45
CA VAL A 55 5.43 5.05 13.19
C VAL A 55 5.69 4.79 11.71
N GLY A 56 4.93 5.42 10.81
CA GLY A 56 5.12 5.27 9.37
C GLY A 56 6.51 5.71 8.89
N LYS A 57 7.08 6.77 9.49
CA LYS A 57 8.44 7.22 9.18
C LYS A 57 9.49 6.19 9.61
N MET A 58 9.41 5.69 10.84
CA MET A 58 10.27 4.63 11.38
C MET A 58 10.21 3.37 10.52
N LEU A 59 9.00 2.93 10.17
CA LEU A 59 8.79 1.74 9.33
C LEU A 59 9.35 1.92 7.92
N GLY A 60 9.18 3.11 7.33
CA GLY A 60 9.74 3.43 6.01
C GLY A 60 11.26 3.40 6.00
N GLU A 61 11.90 3.92 7.06
CA GLU A 61 13.35 3.84 7.24
C GLU A 61 13.83 2.41 7.45
N ARG A 62 13.16 1.63 8.33
CA ARG A 62 13.45 0.21 8.54
C ARG A 62 13.31 -0.60 7.24
N TRP A 63 12.24 -0.37 6.46
CA TRP A 63 12.03 -1.06 5.18
C TRP A 63 13.11 -0.76 4.14
N LYS A 64 13.58 0.49 4.09
CA LYS A 64 14.70 0.86 3.21
C LYS A 64 16.03 0.28 3.68
N ALA A 65 16.18 0.09 5.00
CA ALA A 65 17.35 -0.55 5.59
C ALA A 65 17.34 -2.08 5.48
N LEU A 66 16.16 -2.70 5.29
CA LEU A 66 16.06 -4.14 5.04
C LEU A 66 16.75 -4.53 3.73
N SER A 67 17.40 -5.69 3.78
CA SER A 67 18.02 -6.31 2.61
C SER A 67 16.97 -6.90 1.68
N ASP A 68 17.31 -7.11 0.40
CA ASP A 68 16.42 -7.80 -0.54
C ASP A 68 16.04 -9.20 -0.06
N SER A 69 16.93 -9.89 0.66
CA SER A 69 16.64 -11.20 1.26
C SER A 69 15.53 -11.13 2.30
N ASP A 70 15.53 -10.09 3.15
CA ASP A 70 14.50 -9.90 4.17
C ASP A 70 13.18 -9.42 3.57
N ARG A 71 13.26 -8.62 2.49
CA ARG A 71 12.08 -8.14 1.76
C ARG A 71 11.41 -9.23 0.95
N ARG A 72 12.19 -10.15 0.38
CA ARG A 72 11.73 -11.24 -0.50
C ARG A 72 10.51 -12.00 0.01
N PRO A 73 10.46 -12.51 1.25
CA PRO A 73 9.26 -13.20 1.74
C PRO A 73 8.03 -12.27 1.81
N TYR A 74 8.20 -10.98 2.09
CA TYR A 74 7.10 -10.01 2.05
C TYR A 74 6.69 -9.68 0.62
N GLU A 75 7.64 -9.61 -0.32
CA GLU A 75 7.38 -9.41 -1.73
C GLU A 75 6.63 -10.58 -2.36
N GLU A 76 6.96 -11.81 -1.99
CA GLU A 76 6.22 -13.00 -2.43
C GLU A 76 4.79 -13.02 -1.88
N LYS A 77 4.60 -12.73 -0.59
CA LYS A 77 3.27 -12.57 0.02
C LYS A 77 2.47 -11.47 -0.67
N ALA A 78 3.10 -10.33 -0.95
CA ALA A 78 2.49 -9.21 -1.65
C ALA A 78 2.17 -9.50 -3.10
N ALA A 79 3.00 -10.26 -3.81
CA ALA A 79 2.73 -10.67 -5.18
C ALA A 79 1.50 -11.59 -5.24
N ALA A 80 1.39 -12.53 -4.30
CA ALA A 80 0.22 -13.40 -4.18
C ALA A 80 -1.06 -12.58 -3.88
N ASP A 81 -1.00 -11.66 -2.91
CA ASP A 81 -2.14 -10.82 -2.56
C ASP A 81 -2.50 -9.79 -3.64
N LYS A 82 -1.50 -9.25 -4.34
CA LYS A 82 -1.68 -8.38 -5.51
C LYS A 82 -2.40 -9.12 -6.62
N LYS A 83 -2.03 -10.37 -6.89
CA LYS A 83 -2.71 -11.19 -7.91
C LYS A 83 -4.18 -11.42 -7.55
N ARG A 84 -4.47 -11.76 -6.29
CA ARG A 84 -5.84 -11.88 -5.77
C ARG A 84 -6.63 -10.58 -6.00
N TYR A 85 -6.06 -9.45 -5.59
CA TYR A 85 -6.70 -8.15 -5.78
C TYR A 85 -6.87 -7.77 -7.25
N GLU A 86 -5.90 -8.08 -8.12
CA GLU A 86 -6.00 -7.80 -9.56
C GLU A 86 -7.14 -8.60 -10.20
N ASP A 87 -7.34 -9.85 -9.79
CA ASP A 87 -8.44 -10.72 -10.24
C ASP A 87 -9.80 -10.23 -9.73
N GLU A 88 -9.91 -9.91 -8.43
CA GLU A 88 -11.12 -9.33 -7.84
C GLU A 88 -11.43 -7.94 -8.44
N LYS A 89 -10.40 -7.13 -8.70
CA LYS A 89 -10.53 -5.81 -9.33
C LYS A 89 -10.94 -5.91 -10.79
N ALA A 90 -10.42 -6.87 -11.55
CA ALA A 90 -10.83 -7.07 -12.94
C ALA A 90 -12.33 -7.43 -13.00
N SER A 91 -12.78 -8.33 -12.12
CA SER A 91 -14.18 -8.69 -11.99
C SER A 91 -15.06 -7.51 -11.57
N TYR A 92 -14.59 -6.69 -10.62
CA TYR A 92 -15.30 -5.48 -10.20
C TYR A 92 -15.32 -4.39 -11.28
N ASN A 93 -14.24 -4.23 -12.06
CA ASN A 93 -14.19 -3.23 -13.13
C ASN A 93 -15.12 -3.62 -14.29
N ALA A 94 -15.19 -4.91 -14.63
CA ALA A 94 -16.15 -5.43 -15.60
C ALA A 94 -17.59 -5.24 -15.10
N ALA A 95 -17.87 -5.55 -13.84
CA ALA A 95 -19.18 -5.32 -13.24
C ALA A 95 -19.56 -3.83 -13.13
N GLN A 96 -18.58 -2.93 -12.99
CA GLN A 96 -18.82 -1.48 -13.03
C GLN A 96 -19.06 -0.96 -14.45
N GLU A 97 -18.40 -1.50 -15.47
CA GLU A 97 -18.67 -1.14 -16.88
C GLU A 97 -20.05 -1.63 -17.32
N GLU A 98 -20.49 -2.82 -16.89
CA GLU A 98 -21.82 -3.35 -17.20
C GLU A 98 -22.96 -2.57 -16.50
N ASP A 99 -22.77 -2.13 -15.26
CA ASP A 99 -23.74 -1.29 -14.53
C ASP A 99 -23.85 0.14 -15.12
N GLU A 100 -22.77 0.66 -15.72
CA GLU A 100 -22.76 1.96 -16.41
C GLU A 100 -23.39 1.89 -17.82
N GLU A 101 -23.31 0.73 -18.50
CA GLU A 101 -23.94 0.50 -19.81
C GLU A 101 -25.44 0.17 -19.70
N GLU A 102 -25.88 -0.57 -18.68
CA GLU A 102 -27.30 -0.89 -18.46
C GLU A 102 -28.12 0.30 -17.91
N SER A 103 -27.43 1.34 -17.41
CA SER A 103 -28.03 2.61 -16.98
C SER A 103 -28.02 3.72 -18.07
N SER A 104 -27.54 3.45 -19.29
CA SER A 104 -27.50 4.42 -20.40
C SER A 104 -28.60 4.24 -21.45
#